data_AF-A0A235IPT4-F1
#
_entry.id   AF-A0A235IPT4-F1
#
_cell.length_a   1.000
_cell.length_b   1.000
_cell.length_c   1.000
_cell.angle_alpha   90.00
_cell.angle_beta   90.00
_cell.angle_gamma   90.00
#
_symmetry.space_group_name_H-M   'P 1'
#
loop_
_entity.id
_entity.type
_entity.pdbx_description
1 polymer ?
#
loop_
_entity_poly.entity_id
_entity_poly.type
_entity_poly.pdbx_seq_one_letter_code
_entity_poly.pdbx_strand_id
1 'polypeptide(L)'
;MARYDIKAGDLANELNLSANSVSNLRKAKTMPRLDGHSLNNLCNALNRLAHDLDRQITPFDLIDYTQDSDTSASSENPNSSKSSALSQGRKSSAIDAENQACLTAA
;
A
#
# COMPACT_ATOMS: atom_id res chain seq x y z
N MET A 1 -11.73 4.50 6.28
CA MET A 1 -11.93 3.12 5.80
C MET A 1 -12.43 2.19 6.90
N ALA A 2 -11.63 1.88 7.94
CA ALA A 2 -12.04 0.94 8.99
C ALA A 2 -13.31 1.36 9.77
N ARG A 3 -13.55 2.67 9.92
CA ARG A 3 -14.74 3.20 10.59
C ARG A 3 -16.04 3.04 9.80
N TYR A 4 -15.94 2.92 8.48
CA TYR A 4 -17.08 2.88 7.55
C TYR A 4 -17.13 1.57 6.75
N ASP A 5 -16.44 0.53 7.26
CA ASP A 5 -16.27 -0.79 6.63
C ASP A 5 -15.88 -0.78 5.14
N ILE A 6 -15.17 0.26 4.69
CA ILE A 6 -14.75 0.37 3.29
C ILE A 6 -13.61 -0.61 3.03
N LYS A 7 -13.86 -1.59 2.17
CA LYS A 7 -12.85 -2.57 1.78
C LYS A 7 -11.85 -1.96 0.80
N ALA A 8 -10.58 -2.36 0.95
CA ALA A 8 -9.51 -1.86 0.08
C ALA A 8 -9.69 -2.29 -1.39
N GLY A 9 -10.30 -3.46 -1.63
CA GLY A 9 -10.61 -3.92 -2.98
C GLY A 9 -11.65 -3.03 -3.67
N ASP A 10 -12.73 -2.68 -2.96
CA ASP A 10 -13.81 -1.87 -3.52
C ASP A 10 -13.32 -0.45 -3.84
N LEU A 11 -12.50 0.13 -2.95
CA LEU A 11 -11.87 1.43 -3.19
C LEU A 11 -10.90 1.39 -4.38
N ALA A 12 -10.15 0.30 -4.54
CA ALA A 12 -9.24 0.12 -5.66
C ALA A 12 -10.00 0.06 -6.99
N ASN A 13 -11.12 -0.67 -7.03
CA ASN A 13 -11.98 -0.77 -8.20
C ASN A 13 -12.58 0.60 -8.56
N GLU A 14 -13.08 1.35 -7.58
CA GLU A 14 -13.68 2.67 -7.78
C GLU A 14 -12.66 3.69 -8.31
N LEU A 15 -11.41 3.61 -7.87
CA LEU A 15 -10.32 4.51 -8.29
C LEU A 15 -9.56 4.01 -9.53
N ASN A 16 -9.90 2.85 -10.09
CA ASN A 16 -9.16 2.18 -11.15
C ASN A 16 -7.67 1.97 -10.81
N LEU A 17 -7.39 1.62 -9.55
CA LEU A 17 -6.05 1.34 -9.03
C LEU A 17 -5.91 -0.13 -8.66
N SER A 18 -4.67 -0.59 -8.48
CA SER A 18 -4.42 -1.92 -7.94
C SER A 18 -4.72 -1.96 -6.43
N ALA A 19 -5.17 -3.12 -5.92
CA ALA A 19 -5.34 -3.33 -4.48
C ALA A 19 -4.02 -3.13 -3.70
N ASN A 20 -2.88 -3.38 -4.35
CA ASN A 20 -1.56 -3.10 -3.78
C ASN A 20 -1.31 -1.60 -3.63
N SER A 21 -1.73 -0.78 -4.61
CA SER A 21 -1.61 0.68 -4.54
C SER A 21 -2.40 1.24 -3.35
N VAL A 22 -3.64 0.78 -3.14
CA VAL A 22 -4.47 1.19 -1.99
C VAL A 22 -3.88 0.69 -0.67
N SER A 23 -3.34 -0.53 -0.65
CA SER A 23 -2.66 -1.08 0.53
C SER A 23 -1.40 -0.30 0.89
N ASN A 24 -0.62 0.11 -0.11
CA ASN A 24 0.57 0.93 0.06
C ASN A 24 0.20 2.34 0.52
N LEU A 25 -0.84 2.95 -0.07
CA LEU A 25 -1.39 4.23 0.36
C LEU A 25 -1.75 4.20 1.85
N ARG A 26 -2.43 3.14 2.31
CA ARG A 26 -2.80 2.97 3.73
C ARG A 26 -1.59 2.79 4.66
N LYS A 27 -0.53 2.14 4.18
CA LYS A 27 0.68 1.83 4.98
C LYS A 27 1.77 2.89 4.88
N ALA A 28 1.62 3.87 3.98
CA ALA A 28 2.65 4.85 3.70
C ALA A 28 2.91 5.71 4.93
N LYS A 29 4.17 5.78 5.38
CA LYS A 29 4.58 6.65 6.49
C LYS A 29 4.64 8.12 6.05
N THR A 30 4.94 8.36 4.78
CA THR A 30 4.98 9.69 4.16
C THR A 30 3.80 9.84 3.22
N MET A 31 3.22 11.05 3.16
CA MET A 31 2.12 11.34 2.24
C MET A 31 2.59 11.11 0.79
N PRO A 32 1.92 10.24 0.01
CA PRO A 32 2.25 10.07 -1.40
C PRO A 32 1.93 11.34 -2.19
N ARG A 33 2.59 11.51 -3.33
CA ARG A 33 2.30 12.60 -4.27
C ARG A 33 0.86 12.46 -4.75
N LEU A 34 0.01 13.39 -4.33
CA LEU A 34 -1.41 13.40 -4.63
C LEU A 34 -1.78 14.75 -5.23
N ASP A 35 -2.24 14.75 -6.48
CA ASP A 35 -2.71 15.96 -7.15
C ASP A 35 -4.14 16.31 -6.73
N GLY A 36 -4.56 17.56 -6.95
CA GLY A 36 -5.92 18.01 -6.59
C GLY A 36 -7.03 17.14 -7.19
N HIS A 37 -6.86 16.67 -8.42
CA HIS A 37 -7.79 15.73 -9.06
C HIS A 37 -7.80 14.36 -8.38
N SER A 38 -6.62 13.80 -8.06
CA SER A 38 -6.51 12.51 -7.38
C SER A 38 -7.11 12.55 -5.98
N LEU A 39 -6.88 13.64 -5.24
CA LEU A 39 -7.46 13.88 -3.92
C LEU A 39 -8.99 14.00 -3.99
N ASN A 40 -9.51 14.75 -4.96
CA ASN A 40 -10.94 14.90 -5.16
C ASN A 40 -11.61 13.56 -5.51
N ASN A 41 -10.98 12.77 -6.40
CA ASN A 41 -11.48 11.44 -6.76
C ASN A 41 -11.46 10.49 -5.57
N LEU A 42 -10.43 10.55 -4.73
CA LEU A 42 -10.37 9.78 -3.49
C LEU A 42 -11.53 10.15 -2.56
N CYS A 43 -11.79 11.45 -2.34
CA CYS A 43 -12.91 11.89 -1.51
C CYS A 43 -14.25 11.40 -2.08
N ASN A 44 -14.46 11.51 -3.39
CA ASN A 44 -15.68 11.06 -4.04
C ASN A 44 -15.87 9.54 -3.90
N ALA A 45 -14.81 8.76 -4.15
CA ALA A 45 -14.84 7.32 -4.01
C ALA A 45 -15.15 6.89 -2.56
N LEU A 46 -14.54 7.53 -1.57
CA LEU A 46 -14.80 7.27 -0.16
C LEU A 46 -16.26 7.58 0.20
N ASN A 47 -16.80 8.71 -0.24
CA ASN A 47 -18.20 9.06 0.00
C ASN A 47 -19.20 8.10 -0.66
N ARG A 48 -18.87 7.57 -1.84
CA ARG A 48 -19.73 6.61 -2.55
C ARG A 48 -19.77 5.24 -1.88
N LEU A 49 -18.63 4.79 -1.33
CA LEU A 49 -18.46 3.45 -0.78
C LEU A 49 -18.80 3.36 0.71
N ALA A 50 -18.81 4.49 1.41
CA ALA A 50 -19.02 4.49 2.82
C ALA A 50 -20.52 4.43 3.17
N HIS A 51 -20.86 3.53 4.09
CA HIS A 51 -22.20 3.43 4.66
C HIS A 51 -22.28 4.28 5.94
N ASP A 52 -23.46 4.82 6.23
CA ASP A 52 -23.77 5.58 7.45
C ASP A 52 -22.85 6.78 7.71
N LEU A 53 -22.67 7.63 6.68
CA LEU A 53 -22.00 8.92 6.85
C LEU A 53 -22.93 9.94 7.53
N ASP A 54 -22.55 10.38 8.72
CA ASP A 54 -23.15 11.55 9.35
C ASP A 54 -22.89 12.84 8.55
N ARG A 55 -21.71 12.90 7.89
CA ARG A 55 -21.26 14.03 7.08
C ARG A 55 -20.40 13.54 5.92
N GLN A 56 -20.49 14.25 4.79
CA GLN A 56 -19.62 14.04 3.64
C GLN A 56 -18.14 14.21 3.99
N ILE A 57 -17.31 13.26 3.56
CA ILE A 57 -15.85 13.29 3.67
C ILE A 57 -15.32 14.34 2.70
N THR A 58 -14.59 15.31 3.24
CA THR A 58 -13.93 16.39 2.51
C THR A 58 -12.42 16.27 2.59
N PRO A 59 -11.64 16.97 1.74
CA PRO A 59 -10.18 16.96 1.82
C PRO A 59 -9.62 17.35 3.19
N PHE A 60 -10.31 18.22 3.93
CA PHE A 60 -9.93 18.64 5.28
C PHE A 60 -10.03 17.49 6.30
N ASP A 61 -10.90 16.51 6.07
CA ASP A 61 -11.01 15.33 6.93
C ASP A 61 -9.88 14.31 6.69
N LEU A 62 -9.10 14.49 5.62
CA LEU A 62 -7.98 13.62 5.23
C LEU A 62 -6.62 14.19 5.60
N ILE A 63 -6.50 15.51 5.67
CA ILE A 63 -5.23 16.22 5.80
C ILE A 63 -5.35 17.25 6.93
N ASP A 64 -4.63 17.00 8.02
CA ASP A 64 -4.47 17.96 9.11
C ASP A 64 -3.08 18.61 9.05
N TYR A 65 -3.06 19.93 9.22
CA TYR A 65 -1.81 20.66 9.40
C TYR A 65 -1.41 20.60 10.87
N THR A 66 -0.20 20.11 11.12
CA THR A 66 0.47 20.24 12.41
C THR A 66 1.75 21.03 12.16
N GLN A 67 1.93 22.12 12.90
CA GLN A 67 3.17 22.87 12.86
C GLN A 67 4.23 22.03 13.58
N ASP A 68 5.31 21.67 12.88
CA ASP A 68 6.48 21.11 13.53
C ASP A 68 6.99 22.16 14.51
N SER A 69 6.90 21.86 15.81
CA SER A 69 7.57 22.69 16.80
C SER A 69 9.06 22.43 16.65
N ASP A 70 9.84 23.49 16.39
CA ASP A 70 11.31 23.46 16.39
C ASP A 70 11.84 23.16 17.80
N THR A 71 11.55 21.97 18.31
CA THR A 71 12.14 21.47 19.54
C THR A 71 13.48 20.89 19.15
N SER A 72 14.45 21.79 19.00
CA SER A 72 15.87 21.52 19.10
C SER A 72 16.20 21.07 20.53
N ALA A 73 15.66 19.92 20.95
CA ALA A 73 16.06 19.25 22.18
C ALA A 73 16.33 17.79 21.87
N SER A 74 17.62 17.49 21.78
CA SER A 74 18.25 16.18 21.79
C SER A 74 17.49 15.16 22.64
N SER A 75 17.13 14.02 22.04
CA SER A 75 17.27 12.74 22.74
C SER A 75 17.40 11.61 21.73
N GLU A 76 18.65 11.25 21.47
CA GLU A 76 19.02 9.95 20.90
C GLU A 76 18.41 8.83 21.76
N ASN A 77 17.81 7.83 21.13
CA ASN A 77 17.99 6.44 21.55
C ASN A 77 17.54 5.46 20.45
N PRO A 78 18.46 4.91 19.64
CA PRO A 78 18.19 3.80 18.74
C PRO A 78 18.48 2.49 19.47
N ASN A 79 17.49 1.87 20.13
CA ASN A 79 17.66 0.48 20.55
C ASN A 79 17.25 -0.47 19.41
N SER A 80 18.13 -0.58 18.42
CA SER A 80 18.21 -1.73 17.53
C SER A 80 19.00 -2.83 18.24
N SER A 81 18.34 -3.87 18.73
CA SER A 81 19.00 -5.12 19.13
C SER A 81 18.53 -6.25 18.23
N LYS A 82 19.47 -6.71 17.40
CA LYS A 82 19.46 -7.91 16.57
C LYS A 82 19.60 -9.18 17.44
N SER A 83 19.05 -10.29 16.97
CA SER A 83 19.60 -11.66 17.12
C SER A 83 18.94 -12.55 16.05
N SER A 84 19.62 -12.95 14.96
CA SER A 84 20.52 -14.12 14.83
C SER A 84 19.77 -15.45 15.05
N ALA A 85 19.83 -16.54 14.28
CA ALA A 85 20.77 -17.07 13.29
C ALA A 85 20.04 -18.28 12.61
N LEU A 86 20.24 -18.54 11.30
CA LEU A 86 21.00 -19.69 10.76
C LEU A 86 20.31 -21.09 10.78
N SER A 87 19.97 -21.63 9.61
CA SER A 87 20.41 -22.97 9.09
C SER A 87 19.82 -23.16 7.68
N GLN A 88 20.61 -23.12 6.61
CA GLN A 88 21.32 -24.23 5.96
C GLN A 88 20.45 -25.46 5.64
N GLY A 89 20.17 -25.64 4.35
CA GLY A 89 19.60 -26.86 3.78
C GLY A 89 19.77 -26.88 2.26
N ARG A 90 21.02 -27.06 1.80
CA ARG A 90 21.33 -27.45 0.41
C ARG A 90 20.88 -28.90 0.21
N LYS A 91 20.23 -29.20 -0.91
CA LYS A 91 20.56 -30.39 -1.72
C LYS A 91 19.95 -30.31 -3.12
N SER A 92 20.85 -30.41 -4.09
CA SER A 92 20.72 -30.85 -5.50
C SER A 92 19.76 -32.05 -5.63
N SER A 93 19.10 -32.35 -6.74
CA SER A 93 19.50 -32.56 -8.14
C SER A 93 18.20 -32.99 -8.87
N ALA A 94 17.92 -32.70 -10.12
CA ALA A 94 18.43 -33.48 -11.25
C ALA A 94 18.00 -32.84 -12.57
N ILE A 95 18.89 -33.02 -13.53
CA ILE A 95 18.80 -32.75 -14.97
C ILE A 95 18.14 -33.95 -15.67
N ASP A 96 17.27 -33.68 -16.64
CA ASP A 96 17.01 -34.49 -17.84
C ASP A 96 16.31 -33.52 -18.82
N ALA A 97 16.96 -32.96 -19.85
CA ALA A 97 17.43 -33.58 -21.09
C ALA A 97 16.28 -34.06 -21.99
N GLU A 98 16.19 -33.42 -23.16
CA GLU A 98 15.50 -33.86 -24.38
C GLU A 98 13.94 -33.77 -24.33
N ASN A 99 13.24 -33.13 -25.26
CA ASN A 99 13.43 -33.20 -26.69
C ASN A 99 12.81 -32.00 -27.42
N GLN A 100 13.56 -31.45 -28.37
CA GLN A 100 13.14 -30.44 -29.32
C GLN A 100 12.24 -31.03 -30.42
N ALA A 101 11.41 -30.16 -30.99
CA ALA A 101 11.05 -30.08 -32.41
C ALA A 101 10.35 -31.29 -33.08
N CYS A 102 9.08 -31.09 -33.43
CA CYS A 102 8.63 -31.35 -34.80
C CYS A 102 7.40 -30.49 -35.12
N LEU A 103 7.66 -29.32 -35.69
CA LEU A 103 6.72 -28.49 -36.43
C LEU A 103 7.26 -28.43 -37.87
N THR A 104 6.33 -28.54 -38.83
CA THR A 104 6.42 -28.23 -40.28
C THR A 104 6.73 -29.33 -41.31
N ALA A 105 5.77 -29.43 -42.25
CA ALA A 105 5.88 -29.65 -43.70
C ALA A 105 6.07 -31.08 -44.25
N ALA A 106 4.99 -31.66 -44.78
CA ALA A 106 4.79 -31.93 -46.22
C ALA A 106 3.34 -32.33 -46.48
#